data_AF-I0GW59-F1
#
_entry.id   AF-I0GW59-F1
#
_cell.length_a   1.000
_cell.length_b   1.000
_cell.length_c   1.000
_cell.angle_alpha   90.00
_cell.angle_beta   90.00
_cell.angle_gamma   90.00
#
_symmetry.space_group_name_H-M   'P 1'
#
loop_
_entity.id
_entity.type
_entity.pdbx_description
1 polymer ?
#
loop_
_entity_poly.entity_id
_entity_poly.type
_entity_poly.pdbx_seq_one_letter_code
_entity_poly.pdbx_strand_id
1 'polypeptide(L)'
;MNLVKRVCGHTWMILRHKYWVFRFCCIAGIPWQGFMHDWSKFSPTEFIESVKYYNGKVSPIKICKKKNNGLSMAWIHHHGRNLHHYEAWWDNFDHGAYPQDMPYKYAVELICDCLGAAKAYGRDKFTFQAEYEWWQRKRATGIGMSPNMQDFVETVLSRLAETEDLSLLHAKSTRQIYEATVKGAKHEHPDFWDPEVQ
;
A
#
# COMPACT_ATOMS: atom_id res chain seq x y z
N MET A 1 28.40 3.73 1.12
CA MET A 1 27.98 5.16 1.09
C MET A 1 28.28 5.77 2.44
N ASN A 2 28.75 7.02 2.50
CA ASN A 2 28.89 7.72 3.78
C ASN A 2 27.52 8.09 4.37
N LEU A 3 27.47 8.49 5.65
CA LEU A 3 26.22 8.78 6.36
C LEU A 3 25.40 9.88 5.67
N VAL A 4 26.04 11.00 5.30
CA VAL A 4 25.37 12.14 4.65
C VAL A 4 24.64 11.71 3.37
N LYS A 5 25.31 10.97 2.48
CA LYS A 5 24.69 10.46 1.24
C LYS A 5 23.49 9.56 1.51
N ARG A 6 23.50 8.81 2.61
CA ARG A 6 22.40 7.90 2.98
C ARG A 6 21.22 8.67 3.55
N VAL A 7 21.46 9.63 4.42
CA VAL A 7 20.44 10.53 4.97
C VAL A 7 19.76 11.30 3.85
N CYS A 8 20.54 12.01 3.02
CA CYS A 8 19.99 12.80 1.91
C CYS A 8 19.27 11.92 0.89
N GLY A 9 19.89 10.79 0.49
CA GLY A 9 19.30 9.88 -0.49
C GLY A 9 18.00 9.23 0.00
N HIS A 10 17.94 8.81 1.28
CA HIS A 10 16.72 8.24 1.84
C HIS A 10 15.61 9.28 1.97
N THR A 11 15.94 10.47 2.49
CA THR A 11 14.99 11.59 2.63
C THR A 11 14.41 11.99 1.28
N TRP A 12 15.26 12.12 0.25
CA TRP A 12 14.81 12.42 -1.11
C TRP A 12 13.81 11.37 -1.64
N MET A 13 14.09 10.08 -1.41
CA MET A 13 13.18 9.03 -1.85
C MET A 13 11.84 9.05 -1.12
N ILE A 14 11.82 9.32 0.20
CA ILE A 14 10.57 9.49 0.95
C ILE A 14 9.75 10.66 0.38
N LEU A 15 10.38 11.83 0.21
CA LEU A 15 9.70 13.03 -0.27
C LEU A 15 9.18 12.86 -1.71
N ARG A 16 9.96 12.23 -2.59
CA ARG A 16 9.53 11.93 -3.97
C ARG A 16 8.35 10.97 -3.99
N HIS A 17 8.35 9.92 -3.17
CA HIS A 17 7.21 8.99 -3.04
C HIS A 17 5.97 9.72 -2.56
N LYS A 18 6.07 10.43 -1.43
CA LYS A 18 4.97 11.24 -0.87
C LYS A 18 4.39 12.23 -1.87
N TYR A 19 5.23 12.89 -2.68
CA TYR A 19 4.76 13.82 -3.71
C TYR A 19 3.83 13.13 -4.72
N TRP A 20 4.22 11.97 -5.24
CA TRP A 20 3.40 11.25 -6.22
C TRP A 20 2.13 10.67 -5.61
N VAL A 21 2.21 10.11 -4.39
CA VAL A 21 1.01 9.64 -3.68
C VAL A 21 0.05 10.79 -3.43
N PHE A 22 0.54 11.94 -2.97
CA PHE A 22 -0.27 13.15 -2.80
C PHE A 22 -0.94 13.58 -4.10
N ARG A 23 -0.22 13.57 -5.23
CA ARG A 23 -0.75 13.91 -6.55
C ARG A 23 -1.89 12.98 -6.98
N PHE A 24 -1.77 11.67 -6.76
CA PHE A 24 -2.82 10.69 -7.07
C PHE A 24 -4.00 10.81 -6.10
N CYS A 25 -3.75 10.98 -4.81
CA CYS A 25 -4.78 11.22 -3.80
C CYS A 25 -5.59 12.50 -4.08
N CYS A 26 -4.99 13.54 -4.65
CA CYS A 26 -5.71 14.73 -5.12
C CYS A 26 -6.70 14.39 -6.26
N ILE A 27 -6.30 13.57 -7.23
CA ILE A 27 -7.20 13.09 -8.29
C ILE A 27 -8.31 12.24 -7.66
N ALA A 28 -7.96 11.38 -6.70
CA ALA A 28 -8.91 10.48 -6.07
C ALA A 28 -9.89 11.15 -5.09
N GLY A 29 -9.74 12.45 -4.83
CA GLY A 29 -10.62 13.19 -3.91
C GLY A 29 -10.32 12.93 -2.42
N ILE A 30 -9.12 12.46 -2.08
CA ILE A 30 -8.65 12.25 -0.69
C ILE A 30 -7.35 13.01 -0.40
N PRO A 31 -7.26 14.33 -0.69
CA PRO A 31 -6.01 15.09 -0.61
C PRO A 31 -5.40 15.11 0.80
N TRP A 32 -6.23 15.17 1.85
CA TRP A 32 -5.74 15.11 3.24
C TRP A 32 -5.06 13.77 3.55
N GLN A 33 -5.64 12.67 3.08
CA GLN A 33 -5.07 11.34 3.24
C GLN A 33 -3.70 11.26 2.56
N GLY A 34 -3.58 11.74 1.31
CA GLY A 34 -2.31 11.79 0.59
C GLY A 34 -1.27 12.73 1.20
N PHE A 35 -1.70 13.84 1.81
CA PHE A 35 -0.79 14.72 2.54
C PHE A 35 -0.24 14.02 3.78
N MET A 36 -1.09 13.28 4.50
CA MET A 36 -0.73 12.56 5.72
C MET A 36 0.01 11.24 5.49
N HIS A 37 -0.02 10.72 4.26
CA HIS A 37 0.63 9.48 3.84
C HIS A 37 2.08 9.38 4.34
N ASP A 38 2.45 8.32 5.04
CA ASP A 38 3.84 7.98 5.39
C ASP A 38 4.63 9.01 6.21
N TRP A 39 3.97 9.86 7.00
CA TRP A 39 4.69 10.72 7.94
C TRP A 39 5.48 9.94 9.00
N SER A 40 5.07 8.70 9.31
CA SER A 40 5.78 7.85 10.25
C SER A 40 7.21 7.52 9.80
N LYS A 41 7.54 7.64 8.50
CA LYS A 41 8.89 7.45 7.93
C LYS A 41 9.94 8.37 8.53
N PHE A 42 9.52 9.51 9.08
CA PHE A 42 10.39 10.48 9.75
C PHE A 42 10.54 10.21 11.25
N SER A 43 9.84 9.22 11.81
CA SER A 43 10.04 8.80 13.19
C SER A 43 11.44 8.19 13.39
N PRO A 44 12.03 8.28 14.58
CA PRO A 44 13.33 7.66 14.86
C PRO A 44 13.36 6.16 14.55
N THR A 45 12.27 5.44 14.86
CA THR A 45 12.14 3.99 14.62
C THR A 45 12.31 3.63 13.15
N GLU A 46 11.69 4.37 12.25
CA GLU A 46 11.74 4.08 10.82
C GLU A 46 12.95 4.70 10.13
N PHE A 47 13.23 5.96 10.43
CA PHE A 47 14.23 6.74 9.71
C PHE A 47 15.65 6.25 9.99
N ILE A 48 16.00 5.98 11.25
CA ILE A 48 17.35 5.55 11.64
C ILE A 48 17.67 4.18 11.05
N GLU A 49 16.74 3.22 11.17
CA GLU A 49 16.91 1.88 10.57
C GLU A 49 17.02 1.98 9.04
N SER A 50 16.16 2.77 8.41
CA SER A 50 16.17 2.91 6.96
C SER A 50 17.45 3.58 6.45
N VAL A 51 17.94 4.64 7.11
CA VAL A 51 19.26 5.21 6.81
C VAL A 51 20.36 4.16 6.98
N LYS A 52 20.33 3.35 8.07
CA LYS A 52 21.26 2.24 8.36
C LYS A 52 21.26 1.12 7.31
N TYR A 53 20.24 1.01 6.47
CA TYR A 53 20.24 0.03 5.37
C TYR A 53 20.19 0.63 3.96
N TYR A 54 20.08 1.96 3.83
CA TYR A 54 20.03 2.63 2.53
C TYR A 54 21.25 2.38 1.65
N ASN A 55 20.99 1.93 0.42
CA ASN A 55 22.02 1.67 -0.61
C ASN A 55 21.72 2.32 -1.97
N GLY A 56 20.62 3.08 -2.09
CA GLY A 56 20.20 3.76 -3.33
C GLY A 56 19.66 2.85 -4.44
N LYS A 57 19.55 1.53 -4.23
CA LYS A 57 19.12 0.57 -5.27
C LYS A 57 17.78 -0.10 -4.97
N VAL A 58 17.55 -0.47 -3.72
CA VAL A 58 16.32 -1.14 -3.27
C VAL A 58 15.86 -0.57 -1.93
N SER A 59 14.62 -0.87 -1.54
CA SER A 59 14.09 -0.45 -0.23
C SER A 59 15.02 -0.85 0.92
N PRO A 60 15.36 0.07 1.85
CA PRO A 60 16.15 -0.26 3.04
C PRO A 60 15.54 -1.38 3.88
N ILE A 61 14.21 -1.46 3.93
CA ILE A 61 13.47 -2.51 4.65
C ILE A 61 13.81 -3.89 4.09
N LYS A 62 13.91 -4.04 2.75
CA LYS A 62 14.29 -5.31 2.12
C LYS A 62 15.69 -5.76 2.54
N ILE A 63 16.62 -4.83 2.65
CA ILE A 63 18.01 -5.12 3.07
C ILE A 63 18.06 -5.43 4.56
N CYS A 64 17.30 -4.71 5.38
CA CYS A 64 17.14 -4.96 6.81
C CYS A 64 16.63 -6.39 7.05
N LYS A 65 15.49 -6.75 6.45
CA LYS A 65 14.90 -8.10 6.55
C LYS A 65 15.88 -9.18 6.09
N LYS A 66 16.59 -8.99 4.97
CA LYS A 66 17.60 -9.95 4.49
C LYS A 66 18.73 -10.17 5.51
N LYS A 67 19.11 -9.13 6.27
CA LYS A 67 20.21 -9.19 7.24
C LYS A 67 19.79 -9.62 8.64
N ASN A 68 18.50 -9.51 8.96
CA ASN A 68 17.94 -9.75 10.28
C ASN A 68 16.84 -10.82 10.25
N ASN A 69 17.06 -11.92 9.51
CA ASN A 69 16.16 -13.09 9.46
C ASN A 69 14.68 -12.75 9.21
N GLY A 70 14.40 -11.82 8.30
CA GLY A 70 13.05 -11.41 7.93
C GLY A 70 12.48 -10.25 8.75
N LEU A 71 13.15 -9.82 9.82
CA LEU A 71 12.67 -8.76 10.72
C LEU A 71 13.12 -7.36 10.27
N SER A 72 12.22 -6.39 10.39
CA SER A 72 12.51 -4.96 10.28
C SER A 72 11.57 -4.21 11.23
N MET A 73 12.14 -3.49 12.21
CA MET A 73 11.34 -2.72 13.16
C MET A 73 10.70 -1.51 12.46
N ALA A 74 11.39 -0.96 11.46
CA ALA A 74 10.81 0.08 10.60
C ALA A 74 9.56 -0.42 9.88
N TRP A 75 9.58 -1.65 9.34
CA TRP A 75 8.41 -2.22 8.66
C TRP A 75 7.23 -2.40 9.61
N ILE A 76 7.46 -3.03 10.78
CA ILE A 76 6.41 -3.28 11.78
C ILE A 76 5.76 -1.96 12.22
N HIS A 77 6.59 -0.96 12.54
CA HIS A 77 6.10 0.35 12.96
C HIS A 77 5.33 1.08 11.84
N HIS A 78 5.79 0.94 10.60
CA HIS A 78 5.24 1.61 9.42
C HIS A 78 3.87 1.07 9.02
N HIS A 79 3.73 -0.24 8.79
CA HIS A 79 2.40 -0.77 8.41
C HIS A 79 1.40 -0.63 9.56
N GLY A 80 1.83 -0.74 10.82
CA GLY A 80 0.97 -0.52 11.98
C GLY A 80 0.50 0.93 12.18
N ARG A 81 1.14 1.93 11.54
CA ARG A 81 0.75 3.36 11.63
C ARG A 81 0.15 3.92 10.35
N ASN A 82 0.37 3.27 9.20
CA ASN A 82 -0.15 3.72 7.92
C ASN A 82 -1.12 2.66 7.40
N LEU A 83 -2.41 2.90 7.66
CA LEU A 83 -3.49 1.95 7.45
C LEU A 83 -3.84 1.69 5.98
N HIS A 84 -3.15 2.29 5.01
CA HIS A 84 -3.23 1.85 3.61
C HIS A 84 -2.45 0.55 3.36
N HIS A 85 -1.61 0.11 4.32
CA HIS A 85 -1.00 -1.21 4.28
C HIS A 85 -1.98 -2.28 4.79
N TYR A 86 -2.33 -3.21 3.91
CA TYR A 86 -3.23 -4.32 4.24
C TYR A 86 -2.68 -5.22 5.36
N GLU A 87 -1.37 -5.19 5.63
CA GLU A 87 -0.76 -5.93 6.74
C GLU A 87 -1.28 -5.49 8.12
N ALA A 88 -1.86 -4.30 8.25
CA ALA A 88 -2.52 -3.85 9.47
C ALA A 88 -3.96 -4.35 9.64
N TRP A 89 -4.52 -4.95 8.59
CA TRP A 89 -5.91 -5.41 8.53
C TRP A 89 -5.98 -6.93 8.63
N TRP A 90 -5.26 -7.47 9.60
CA TRP A 90 -5.37 -8.87 9.98
C TRP A 90 -5.94 -8.91 11.39
N ASP A 91 -6.89 -9.81 11.62
CA ASP A 91 -7.53 -9.99 12.92
C ASP A 91 -7.71 -11.48 13.22
N ASN A 92 -8.25 -11.81 14.39
CA ASN A 92 -8.54 -13.18 14.80
C ASN A 92 -7.28 -14.08 14.85
N PHE A 93 -6.16 -13.53 15.31
CA PHE A 93 -4.86 -14.22 15.32
C PHE A 93 -4.85 -15.51 16.13
N ASP A 94 -5.65 -15.59 17.19
CA ASP A 94 -5.76 -16.78 18.06
C ASP A 94 -6.58 -17.92 17.43
N HIS A 95 -7.34 -17.63 16.36
CA HIS A 95 -8.19 -18.61 15.66
C HIS A 95 -7.93 -18.67 14.15
N GLY A 96 -6.67 -18.48 13.75
CA GLY A 96 -6.22 -18.76 12.38
C GLY A 96 -5.86 -17.54 11.54
N ALA A 97 -5.96 -16.32 12.09
CA ALA A 97 -5.58 -15.04 11.49
C ALA A 97 -6.23 -14.79 10.11
N TYR A 98 -7.15 -13.83 10.03
CA TYR A 98 -7.92 -13.56 8.82
C TYR A 98 -7.75 -12.12 8.32
N PRO A 99 -7.50 -11.91 7.02
CA PRO A 99 -7.41 -10.57 6.45
C PRO A 99 -8.79 -9.91 6.31
N GLN A 100 -8.91 -8.69 6.81
CA GLN A 100 -10.12 -7.87 6.78
C GLN A 100 -10.13 -6.92 5.59
N ASP A 101 -11.33 -6.55 5.15
CA ASP A 101 -11.51 -5.52 4.13
C ASP A 101 -11.13 -4.13 4.66
N MET A 102 -10.28 -3.43 3.92
CA MET A 102 -9.91 -2.07 4.29
C MET A 102 -11.06 -1.10 4.02
N PRO A 103 -11.36 -0.17 4.94
CA PRO A 103 -12.27 0.94 4.67
C PRO A 103 -11.88 1.72 3.40
N TYR A 104 -12.88 2.16 2.65
CA TYR A 104 -12.72 2.83 1.35
C TYR A 104 -11.56 3.83 1.26
N LYS A 105 -11.39 4.72 2.25
CA LYS A 105 -10.32 5.74 2.23
C LYS A 105 -8.91 5.13 2.20
N TYR A 106 -8.70 4.01 2.88
CA TYR A 106 -7.41 3.31 2.94
C TYR A 106 -7.20 2.41 1.72
N ALA A 107 -8.28 1.80 1.22
CA ALA A 107 -8.27 1.07 -0.05
C ALA A 107 -7.85 1.96 -1.22
N VAL A 108 -8.41 3.16 -1.32
CA VAL A 108 -8.03 4.13 -2.36
C VAL A 108 -6.63 4.69 -2.13
N GLU A 109 -6.23 4.92 -0.89
CA GLU A 109 -4.85 5.31 -0.57
C GLU A 109 -3.85 4.22 -1.00
N LEU A 110 -4.16 2.93 -0.85
CA LEU A 110 -3.31 1.83 -1.32
C LEU A 110 -3.09 1.88 -2.84
N ILE A 111 -4.14 2.16 -3.63
CA ILE A 111 -3.98 2.35 -5.09
C ILE A 111 -3.04 3.52 -5.38
N CYS A 112 -3.24 4.64 -4.68
CA CYS A 112 -2.39 5.82 -4.85
C CYS A 112 -0.94 5.56 -4.41
N ASP A 113 -0.73 4.76 -3.38
CA ASP A 113 0.59 4.31 -2.90
C ASP A 113 1.30 3.45 -3.96
N CYS A 114 0.63 2.45 -4.53
CA CYS A 114 1.14 1.63 -5.63
C CYS A 114 1.60 2.50 -6.82
N LEU A 115 0.70 3.34 -7.33
CA LEU A 115 1.02 4.25 -8.45
C LEU A 115 2.12 5.25 -8.09
N GLY A 116 2.11 5.76 -6.86
CA GLY A 116 3.11 6.70 -6.35
C GLY A 116 4.50 6.08 -6.26
N ALA A 117 4.58 4.84 -5.76
CA ALA A 117 5.82 4.07 -5.69
C ALA A 117 6.35 3.80 -7.10
N ALA A 118 5.48 3.35 -8.01
CA ALA A 118 5.82 3.10 -9.40
C ALA A 118 6.43 4.34 -10.08
N LYS A 119 5.83 5.53 -9.89
CA LYS A 119 6.38 6.81 -10.38
C LYS A 119 7.68 7.22 -9.67
N ALA A 120 7.76 7.01 -8.37
CA ALA A 120 8.92 7.39 -7.57
C ALA A 120 10.17 6.58 -7.96
N TYR A 121 10.03 5.25 -8.11
CA TYR A 121 11.12 4.33 -8.41
C TYR A 121 11.34 4.10 -9.91
N GLY A 122 10.27 3.98 -10.70
CA GLY A 122 10.33 3.69 -12.14
C GLY A 122 10.74 4.87 -13.01
N ARG A 123 10.53 6.11 -12.53
CA ARG A 123 10.85 7.36 -13.27
C ARG A 123 10.23 7.35 -14.66
N ASP A 124 11.05 7.49 -15.70
CA ASP A 124 10.63 7.60 -17.10
C ASP A 124 10.16 6.26 -17.68
N LYS A 125 10.35 5.15 -16.95
CA LYS A 125 9.86 3.81 -17.31
C LYS A 125 8.49 3.49 -16.73
N PHE A 126 7.86 4.41 -16.01
CA PHE A 126 6.52 4.18 -15.50
C PHE A 126 5.52 4.06 -16.65
N THR A 127 4.72 3.01 -16.61
CA THR A 127 3.47 2.85 -17.36
C THR A 127 2.43 2.20 -16.45
N PHE A 128 1.14 2.41 -16.70
CA PHE A 128 0.09 1.70 -15.95
C PHE A 128 0.16 0.19 -16.19
N GLN A 129 0.52 -0.22 -17.41
CA GLN A 129 0.77 -1.62 -17.76
C GLN A 129 1.86 -2.25 -16.88
N ALA A 130 3.01 -1.58 -16.70
CA ALA A 130 4.10 -2.11 -15.89
C ALA A 130 3.72 -2.25 -14.40
N GLU A 131 2.87 -1.35 -13.89
CA GLU A 131 2.36 -1.43 -12.53
C GLU A 131 1.35 -2.57 -12.36
N TYR A 132 0.45 -2.75 -13.34
CA TYR A 132 -0.47 -3.87 -13.36
C TYR A 132 0.27 -5.23 -13.42
N GLU A 133 1.33 -5.34 -14.24
CA GLU A 133 2.18 -6.53 -14.26
C GLU A 133 2.92 -6.76 -12.93
N TRP A 134 3.32 -5.69 -12.24
CA TRP A 134 3.89 -5.81 -10.90
C TRP A 134 2.85 -6.39 -9.92
N TRP A 135 1.63 -5.90 -9.99
CA TRP A 135 0.52 -6.39 -9.17
C TRP A 135 0.22 -7.87 -9.44
N GLN A 136 0.17 -8.29 -10.71
CA GLN A 136 -0.02 -9.70 -11.07
C GLN A 136 1.08 -10.60 -10.50
N ARG A 137 2.35 -10.18 -10.61
CA ARG A 137 3.48 -10.91 -10.00
C ARG A 137 3.34 -10.99 -8.48
N LYS A 138 2.90 -9.90 -7.83
CA LYS A 138 2.71 -9.86 -6.36
C LYS A 138 1.59 -10.81 -5.93
N ARG A 139 0.46 -10.84 -6.63
CA ARG A 139 -0.64 -11.79 -6.37
C ARG A 139 -0.19 -13.24 -6.53
N ALA A 140 0.54 -13.54 -7.60
CA ALA A 140 1.03 -14.90 -7.87
C ALA A 140 1.98 -15.45 -6.78
N THR A 141 2.66 -14.57 -6.05
CA THR A 141 3.54 -14.96 -4.92
C THR A 141 2.81 -15.13 -3.58
N GLY A 142 1.50 -14.93 -3.55
CA GLY A 142 0.70 -14.90 -2.33
C GLY A 142 0.61 -13.50 -1.74
N ILE A 143 -0.61 -13.04 -1.46
CA ILE A 143 -0.87 -11.72 -0.88
C ILE A 143 -1.83 -11.84 0.30
N GLY A 144 -1.49 -11.16 1.39
CA GLY A 144 -2.27 -11.18 2.63
C GLY A 144 -3.45 -10.23 2.62
N MET A 145 -4.19 -10.14 1.52
CA MET A 145 -5.42 -9.38 1.39
C MET A 145 -6.61 -10.32 1.24
N SER A 146 -7.77 -9.91 1.74
CA SER A 146 -9.04 -10.58 1.45
C SER A 146 -9.27 -10.67 -0.07
N PRO A 147 -10.04 -11.66 -0.56
CA PRO A 147 -10.40 -11.76 -1.98
C PRO A 147 -11.03 -10.47 -2.51
N ASN A 148 -11.96 -9.87 -1.77
CA ASN A 148 -12.64 -8.63 -2.11
C ASN A 148 -11.66 -7.45 -2.34
N MET A 149 -10.65 -7.32 -1.47
CA MET A 149 -9.63 -6.27 -1.62
C MET A 149 -8.70 -6.55 -2.79
N GLN A 150 -8.37 -7.82 -3.06
CA GLN A 150 -7.62 -8.17 -4.26
C GLN A 150 -8.39 -7.81 -5.53
N ASP A 151 -9.70 -8.09 -5.57
CA ASP A 151 -10.55 -7.78 -6.72
C ASP A 151 -10.71 -6.26 -6.92
N PHE A 152 -10.78 -5.49 -5.83
CA PHE A 152 -10.76 -4.03 -5.91
C PHE A 152 -9.48 -3.52 -6.57
N VAL A 153 -8.31 -3.98 -6.10
CA VAL A 153 -7.00 -3.55 -6.64
C VAL A 153 -6.82 -4.02 -8.08
N GLU A 154 -7.17 -5.28 -8.37
CA GLU A 154 -7.15 -5.87 -9.71
C GLU A 154 -7.98 -5.04 -10.69
N THR A 155 -9.22 -4.72 -10.32
CA THR A 155 -10.14 -4.00 -11.21
C THR A 155 -9.64 -2.59 -11.52
N VAL A 156 -9.09 -1.89 -10.52
CA VAL A 156 -8.60 -0.52 -10.74
C VAL A 156 -7.32 -0.53 -11.58
N LEU A 157 -6.33 -1.38 -11.25
CA LEU A 157 -5.04 -1.40 -11.95
C LEU A 157 -5.16 -1.95 -13.37
N SER A 158 -5.97 -2.98 -13.60
CA SER A 158 -6.19 -3.53 -14.95
C SER A 158 -6.85 -2.50 -15.87
N ARG A 159 -7.90 -1.80 -15.40
CA ARG A 159 -8.57 -0.76 -16.20
C ARG A 159 -7.67 0.44 -16.46
N LEU A 160 -6.84 0.84 -15.49
CA LEU A 160 -5.83 1.88 -15.72
C LEU A 160 -4.80 1.45 -16.76
N ALA A 161 -4.37 0.19 -16.76
CA ALA A 161 -3.46 -0.35 -17.76
C ALA A 161 -4.08 -0.40 -19.17
N GLU A 162 -5.37 -0.73 -19.26
CA GLU A 162 -6.11 -0.81 -20.52
C GLU A 162 -6.43 0.56 -21.12
N THR A 163 -6.85 1.51 -20.27
CA THR A 163 -7.43 2.79 -20.74
C THR A 163 -6.49 3.98 -20.62
N GLU A 164 -5.47 3.89 -19.76
CA GLU A 164 -4.64 5.01 -19.32
C GLU A 164 -5.42 6.22 -18.77
N ASP A 165 -6.70 6.05 -18.44
CA ASP A 165 -7.58 7.13 -18.01
C ASP A 165 -7.54 7.33 -16.50
N LEU A 166 -6.87 8.41 -16.07
CA LEU A 166 -6.81 8.81 -14.66
C LEU A 166 -8.16 9.20 -14.06
N SER A 167 -9.20 9.45 -14.87
CA SER A 167 -10.56 9.68 -14.37
C SER A 167 -11.12 8.47 -13.61
N LEU A 168 -10.56 7.28 -13.81
CA LEU A 168 -10.84 6.08 -13.01
C LEU A 168 -10.50 6.24 -11.53
N LEU A 169 -9.55 7.12 -11.18
CA LEU A 169 -9.23 7.40 -9.79
C LEU A 169 -10.26 8.30 -9.11
N HIS A 170 -11.05 9.08 -9.87
CA HIS A 170 -12.05 9.97 -9.28
C HIS A 170 -12.97 9.22 -8.31
N ALA A 171 -13.38 9.91 -7.24
CA ALA A 171 -14.14 9.32 -6.14
C ALA A 171 -15.40 8.57 -6.61
N LYS A 172 -16.08 9.05 -7.66
CA LYS A 172 -17.26 8.37 -8.23
C LYS A 172 -16.89 6.97 -8.75
N SER A 173 -15.87 6.89 -9.59
CA SER A 173 -15.41 5.65 -10.23
C SER A 173 -14.89 4.65 -9.19
N THR A 174 -14.01 5.10 -8.28
CA THR A 174 -13.45 4.21 -7.25
C THR A 174 -14.49 3.75 -6.23
N ARG A 175 -15.49 4.58 -5.87
CA ARG A 175 -16.60 4.14 -5.01
C ARG A 175 -17.44 3.07 -5.67
N GLN A 176 -17.79 3.23 -6.94
CA GLN A 176 -18.57 2.23 -7.67
C GLN A 176 -17.86 0.88 -7.72
N ILE A 177 -16.54 0.87 -8.01
CA ILE A 177 -15.74 -0.35 -8.02
C ILE A 177 -15.68 -0.95 -6.60
N TYR A 178 -15.36 -0.14 -5.58
CA TYR A 178 -15.28 -0.60 -4.19
C TYR A 178 -16.59 -1.20 -3.69
N GLU A 179 -17.74 -0.59 -4.00
CA GLU A 179 -19.04 -1.12 -3.59
C GLU A 179 -19.39 -2.42 -4.32
N ALA A 180 -19.03 -2.55 -5.59
CA ALA A 180 -19.23 -3.76 -6.36
C ALA A 180 -18.36 -4.94 -5.88
N THR A 181 -17.11 -4.69 -5.45
CA THR A 181 -16.18 -5.76 -5.04
C THR A 181 -16.18 -6.04 -3.53
N VAL A 182 -16.28 -5.00 -2.69
CA VAL A 182 -16.12 -5.12 -1.23
C VAL A 182 -17.46 -5.23 -0.50
N LYS A 183 -18.47 -4.43 -0.87
CA LYS A 183 -19.80 -4.50 -0.20
C LYS A 183 -20.69 -5.63 -0.73
N GLY A 184 -20.49 -6.06 -1.97
CA GLY A 184 -21.26 -7.13 -2.59
C GLY A 184 -20.98 -8.53 -2.03
N ALA A 185 -19.85 -8.71 -1.34
CA ALA A 185 -19.39 -9.97 -0.81
C ALA A 185 -19.31 -9.92 0.72
N LYS A 186 -20.44 -10.14 1.39
CA LYS A 186 -20.42 -10.47 2.82
C LYS A 186 -19.85 -11.89 2.95
N HIS A 187 -18.59 -12.02 3.32
CA HIS A 187 -18.07 -13.29 3.82
C HIS A 187 -18.54 -13.43 5.28
N GLU A 188 -19.52 -14.30 5.51
CA GLU A 188 -19.90 -14.71 6.85
C GLU A 188 -18.73 -15.52 7.44
N HIS A 189 -18.20 -15.05 8.57
CA HIS A 189 -17.12 -15.76 9.27
C HIS A 189 -17.75 -16.84 10.16
N PRO A 190 -17.47 -18.12 9.93
CA PRO A 190 -18.13 -19.21 10.65
C PRO A 190 -17.96 -19.14 12.16
N ASP A 191 -16.82 -18.62 12.66
CA ASP A 191 -16.57 -18.52 14.11
C ASP A 191 -17.19 -17.28 14.80
N PHE A 192 -17.73 -16.31 14.05
CA PHE A 192 -18.37 -15.10 14.60
C PHE A 192 -19.86 -15.03 14.27
N TRP A 193 -20.43 -16.10 13.73
CA TRP A 193 -21.87 -16.25 13.63
C TRP A 193 -22.39 -16.61 15.03
N ASP A 194 -22.89 -15.60 15.73
CA ASP A 194 -23.59 -15.76 17.01
C ASP A 194 -25.08 -15.39 16.80
N PRO A 195 -26.00 -16.37 16.88
CA PRO A 195 -27.42 -16.11 16.75
C PRO A 195 -27.99 -15.23 17.88
N GLU A 196 -27.25 -14.97 18.96
CA GLU A 196 -27.66 -14.12 20.08
C GLU A 196 -27.30 -12.62 19.91
N VAL A 197 -26.55 -12.25 18.85
CA VAL A 197 -26.06 -10.87 18.61
C VAL A 197 -26.84 -10.14 17.48
N GLN A 198 -28.02 -10.64 17.10
CA GLN A 198 -28.96 -9.95 16.19
C GLN A 198 -30.01 -9.13 16.93
#